data_AF-A0A1E3JM77-F1
#
_entry.id   AF-A0A1E3JM77-F1
#
_cell.length_a   1.000
_cell.length_b   1.000
_cell.length_c   1.000
_cell.angle_alpha   90.00
_cell.angle_beta   90.00
_cell.angle_gamma   90.00
#
_symmetry.space_group_name_H-M   'P 1'
#
loop_
_entity.id
_entity.type
_entity.pdbx_description
1 polymer ?
#
loop_
_entity_poly.entity_id
_entity_poly.type
_entity_poly.pdbx_seq_one_letter_code
_entity_poly.pdbx_strand_id
1 'polypeptide(L)'
;MSLRAQILAKALSAIPSQSFTRPALVGSLVALKPEIPDPEAVIDTVFGSGNVVPAKALVEAWEEEGLKSMRGTGEGQGRNGLEALLARRLEYSAGVGEHLVEAYANMATPDKTHTFPLPLNAVRTILSSLQTSMPPLYSPGPKQTSPKPQPINPSFPTLEDDSPLSRLSSITPLPIPLLNPIPPLMHSLRIASEAIYHTTDAHATTLAKKGVVKRGYWNEPVGPGPEWYGERLGLGIVYLVAESHLLQPLPSLTTSGNQVNPHLPAALASLRTNLVRYQKLAKAMENTEENVGDVMGFVDYVARSWQGLIKSRYW
;
A
#
# COMPACT_ATOMS: atom_id res chain seq x y z
N MET A 1 -29.21 -1.82 15.44
CA MET A 1 -28.17 -1.96 14.38
C MET A 1 -28.81 -2.57 13.14
N SER A 2 -28.52 -2.03 11.95
CA SER A 2 -29.04 -2.60 10.69
C SER A 2 -28.53 -4.04 10.47
N LEU A 3 -29.27 -4.85 9.71
CA LEU A 3 -28.84 -6.21 9.36
C LEU A 3 -27.45 -6.22 8.70
N ARG A 4 -27.20 -5.25 7.81
CA ARG A 4 -25.89 -5.02 7.16
C ARG A 4 -24.75 -4.93 8.17
N ALA A 5 -24.89 -4.10 9.20
CA ALA A 5 -23.86 -3.89 10.22
C ALA A 5 -23.61 -5.16 11.06
N GLN A 6 -24.67 -5.93 11.35
CA GLN A 6 -24.54 -7.18 12.10
C GLN A 6 -23.79 -8.25 11.30
N ILE A 7 -24.09 -8.40 10.00
CA ILE A 7 -23.39 -9.31 9.10
C ILE A 7 -21.91 -8.93 9.00
N LEU A 8 -21.61 -7.65 8.77
CA LEU A 8 -20.24 -7.17 8.68
C LEU A 8 -19.47 -7.43 9.98
N ALA A 9 -20.00 -7.03 11.13
CA ALA A 9 -19.33 -7.25 12.42
C ALA A 9 -19.03 -8.74 12.69
N LYS A 10 -19.95 -9.64 12.31
CA LYS A 10 -19.72 -11.08 12.44
C LYS A 10 -18.64 -11.57 11.46
N ALA A 11 -18.66 -11.10 10.21
CA ALA A 11 -17.70 -11.46 9.18
C ALA A 11 -16.28 -11.01 9.50
N LEU A 12 -16.10 -9.85 10.16
CA LEU A 12 -14.78 -9.36 10.55
C LEU A 12 -14.02 -10.36 11.43
N SER A 13 -14.72 -11.05 12.33
CA SER A 13 -14.12 -12.11 13.16
C SER A 13 -13.72 -13.37 12.39
N ALA A 14 -14.29 -13.60 11.20
CA ALA A 14 -14.04 -14.76 10.36
C ALA A 14 -12.96 -14.52 9.29
N ILE A 15 -12.57 -13.27 9.03
CA ILE A 15 -11.57 -12.89 8.02
C ILE A 15 -10.28 -13.73 8.10
N PRO A 16 -9.68 -13.98 9.28
CA PRO A 16 -8.43 -14.74 9.35
C PRO A 16 -8.52 -16.18 8.83
N SER A 17 -9.74 -16.72 8.65
CA SER A 17 -9.97 -18.07 8.12
C SER A 17 -10.69 -18.10 6.78
N GLN A 18 -11.48 -17.08 6.44
CA GLN A 18 -12.34 -17.07 5.24
C GLN A 18 -11.99 -15.97 4.23
N SER A 19 -10.97 -15.17 4.51
CA SER A 19 -10.52 -14.03 3.69
C SER A 19 -11.60 -12.95 3.46
N PHE A 20 -11.30 -11.96 2.61
CA PHE A 20 -12.21 -10.87 2.23
C PHE A 20 -13.15 -11.27 1.09
N THR A 21 -13.81 -12.41 1.24
CA THR A 21 -14.61 -13.00 0.18
C THR A 21 -16.11 -12.94 0.47
N ARG A 22 -16.92 -13.07 -0.58
CA ARG A 22 -18.38 -13.20 -0.47
C ARG A 22 -18.82 -14.38 0.41
N PRO A 23 -18.24 -15.58 0.31
CA PRO A 23 -18.52 -16.69 1.23
C PRO A 23 -18.37 -16.35 2.72
N ALA A 24 -17.46 -15.46 3.09
CA ALA A 24 -17.31 -15.02 4.49
C ALA A 24 -18.56 -14.28 5.01
N LEU A 25 -19.18 -13.45 4.15
CA LEU A 25 -20.43 -12.76 4.45
C LEU A 25 -21.62 -13.72 4.52
N VAL A 26 -21.69 -14.67 3.58
CA VAL A 26 -22.75 -15.69 3.53
C VAL A 26 -22.68 -16.59 4.77
N GLY A 27 -21.49 -17.08 5.12
CA GLY A 27 -21.28 -17.87 6.33
C GLY A 27 -21.65 -17.10 7.60
N SER A 28 -21.34 -15.80 7.65
CA SER A 28 -21.73 -14.93 8.75
C SER A 28 -23.24 -14.69 8.83
N LEU A 29 -23.92 -14.57 7.70
CA LEU A 29 -25.38 -14.46 7.63
C LEU A 29 -26.05 -15.76 8.10
N VAL A 30 -25.59 -16.91 7.63
CA VAL A 30 -26.11 -18.23 8.04
C VAL A 30 -25.92 -18.45 9.53
N ALA A 31 -24.77 -18.04 10.09
CA ALA A 31 -24.52 -18.12 11.53
C ALA A 31 -25.42 -17.20 12.36
N LEU A 32 -25.82 -16.04 11.82
CA LEU A 32 -26.71 -15.10 12.50
C LEU A 32 -28.19 -15.47 12.35
N LYS A 33 -28.58 -15.98 11.18
CA LYS A 33 -29.97 -16.26 10.79
C LYS A 33 -30.06 -17.57 9.98
N PRO A 34 -30.06 -18.73 10.64
CA PRO A 34 -30.09 -20.02 9.95
C PRO A 34 -31.42 -20.33 9.24
N GLU A 35 -32.49 -19.58 9.55
CA GLU A 35 -33.83 -19.78 8.97
C GLU A 35 -33.98 -19.27 7.54
N ILE A 36 -33.00 -18.54 7.00
CA ILE A 36 -33.09 -17.94 5.66
C ILE A 36 -32.84 -19.03 4.60
N PRO A 37 -33.79 -19.29 3.68
CA PRO A 37 -33.66 -20.36 2.69
C PRO A 37 -32.62 -20.05 1.61
N ASP A 38 -32.42 -18.77 1.27
CA ASP A 38 -31.45 -18.31 0.28
C ASP A 38 -30.61 -17.14 0.82
N PRO A 39 -29.47 -17.41 1.49
CA PRO A 39 -28.62 -16.38 2.04
C PRO A 39 -27.91 -15.56 0.96
N GLU A 40 -27.68 -16.12 -0.23
CA GLU A 40 -26.99 -15.44 -1.34
C GLU A 40 -27.83 -14.29 -1.89
N ALA A 41 -29.12 -14.54 -2.13
CA ALA A 41 -30.05 -13.49 -2.58
C ALA A 41 -30.16 -12.34 -1.56
N VAL A 42 -30.07 -12.64 -0.26
CA VAL A 42 -30.05 -11.62 0.79
C VAL A 42 -28.76 -10.81 0.75
N ILE A 43 -27.60 -11.44 0.54
CA ILE A 43 -26.32 -10.73 0.37
C ILE A 43 -26.37 -9.82 -0.86
N ASP A 44 -26.88 -10.31 -1.99
CA ASP A 44 -27.04 -9.49 -3.20
C ASP A 44 -27.98 -8.29 -2.97
N THR A 45 -29.04 -8.49 -2.18
CA THR A 45 -29.98 -7.40 -1.84
C THR A 45 -29.37 -6.37 -0.89
N VAL A 46 -28.55 -6.80 0.08
CA VAL A 46 -28.00 -5.93 1.13
C VAL A 46 -26.73 -5.20 0.69
N PHE A 47 -25.89 -5.86 -0.11
CA PHE A 47 -24.58 -5.36 -0.52
C PHE A 47 -24.50 -5.01 -2.00
N GLY A 48 -25.40 -5.53 -2.84
CA GLY A 48 -25.35 -5.44 -4.29
C GLY A 48 -24.88 -6.75 -4.92
N SER A 49 -25.26 -6.94 -6.19
CA SER A 49 -24.94 -8.15 -6.94
C SER A 49 -23.45 -8.28 -7.27
N GLY A 50 -22.96 -9.52 -7.31
CA GLY A 50 -21.60 -9.86 -7.74
C GLY A 50 -20.64 -10.16 -6.58
N ASN A 51 -19.36 -10.33 -6.89
CA ASN A 51 -18.35 -10.73 -5.90
C ASN A 51 -17.57 -9.53 -5.33
N VAL A 52 -17.37 -8.49 -6.14
CA VAL A 52 -16.49 -7.35 -5.78
C VAL A 52 -17.16 -6.42 -4.78
N VAL A 53 -18.43 -6.05 -4.99
CA VAL A 53 -19.11 -5.06 -4.14
C VAL A 53 -19.25 -5.55 -2.69
N PRO A 54 -19.66 -6.80 -2.41
CA PRO A 54 -19.69 -7.30 -1.04
C PRO A 54 -18.29 -7.40 -0.41
N ALA A 55 -17.29 -7.86 -1.17
CA ALA A 55 -15.90 -7.95 -0.71
C ALA A 55 -15.34 -6.58 -0.34
N LYS A 56 -15.59 -5.55 -1.18
CA LYS A 56 -15.18 -4.18 -0.90
C LYS A 56 -15.85 -3.61 0.35
N ALA A 57 -17.16 -3.85 0.52
CA ALA A 57 -17.88 -3.44 1.73
C ALA A 57 -17.30 -4.10 3.00
N LEU A 58 -16.82 -5.34 2.90
CA LEU A 58 -16.13 -6.02 4.00
C LEU A 58 -14.76 -5.39 4.28
N VAL A 59 -13.99 -5.01 3.26
CA VAL A 59 -12.71 -4.29 3.42
C VAL A 59 -12.92 -2.91 4.04
N GLU A 60 -13.95 -2.16 3.61
CA GLU A 60 -14.29 -0.86 4.20
C GLU A 60 -14.68 -0.99 5.67
N ALA A 61 -15.49 -2.00 6.03
CA ALA A 61 -15.84 -2.27 7.41
C ALA A 61 -14.62 -2.65 8.27
N TRP A 62 -13.69 -3.43 7.70
CA TRP A 62 -12.42 -3.78 8.34
C TRP A 62 -11.54 -2.56 8.57
N GLU A 63 -11.45 -1.65 7.59
CA GLU A 63 -10.73 -0.39 7.71
C GLU A 63 -11.35 0.47 8.83
N GLU A 64 -12.67 0.63 8.87
CA GLU A 64 -13.37 1.38 9.92
C GLU A 64 -13.13 0.81 11.33
N GLU A 65 -13.19 -0.51 11.49
CA GLU A 65 -12.87 -1.16 12.76
C GLU A 65 -11.38 -0.99 13.12
N GLY A 66 -10.49 -1.08 12.14
CA GLY A 66 -9.07 -0.80 12.30
C GLY A 66 -8.79 0.62 12.78
N LEU A 67 -9.48 1.62 12.23
CA LEU A 67 -9.39 3.02 12.68
C LEU A 67 -9.93 3.19 14.11
N LYS A 68 -11.05 2.53 14.46
CA LYS A 68 -11.57 2.54 15.84
C LYS A 68 -10.58 1.91 16.82
N SER A 69 -9.89 0.85 16.40
CA SER A 69 -8.90 0.17 17.25
C SER A 69 -7.70 1.05 17.59
N MET A 70 -7.38 2.06 16.78
CA MET A 70 -6.27 2.97 17.07
C MET A 70 -6.44 3.71 18.40
N ARG A 71 -7.68 4.06 18.79
CA ARG A 71 -8.00 4.86 19.98
C ARG A 71 -7.37 4.32 21.28
N GLY A 72 -7.00 5.22 22.19
CA GLY A 72 -6.42 4.86 23.50
C GLY A 72 -4.96 5.28 23.65
N THR A 73 -4.03 4.34 23.77
CA THR A 73 -2.62 4.63 24.10
C THR A 73 -1.97 5.48 23.02
N GLY A 74 -1.47 6.67 23.40
CA GLY A 74 -0.88 7.64 22.48
C GLY A 74 -1.82 8.81 22.12
N GLU A 75 -3.11 8.68 22.42
CA GLU A 75 -4.07 9.77 22.20
C GLU A 75 -3.72 11.00 23.05
N GLY A 76 -3.72 12.18 22.42
CA GLY A 76 -3.37 13.44 23.06
C GLY A 76 -1.89 13.60 23.45
N GLN A 77 -0.99 12.71 23.04
CA GLN A 77 0.45 12.83 23.32
C GLN A 77 1.23 13.58 22.22
N GLY A 78 0.54 14.22 21.28
CA GLY A 78 1.17 14.87 20.13
C GLY A 78 2.02 13.89 19.32
N ARG A 79 3.12 14.36 18.72
CA ARG A 79 3.99 13.52 17.87
C ARG A 79 4.58 12.29 18.58
N ASN A 80 4.67 12.31 19.91
CA ASN A 80 5.17 11.17 20.70
C ASN A 80 4.17 10.00 20.73
N GLY A 81 2.88 10.27 20.52
CA GLY A 81 1.83 9.25 20.50
C GLY A 81 1.67 8.52 19.15
N LEU A 82 2.29 9.05 18.09
CA LEU A 82 2.12 8.52 16.72
C LEU A 82 2.59 7.07 16.58
N GLU A 83 3.72 6.72 17.22
CA GLU A 83 4.24 5.36 17.18
C GLU A 83 3.25 4.37 17.77
N ALA A 84 2.69 4.66 18.96
CA ALA A 84 1.77 3.76 19.64
C ALA A 84 0.47 3.55 18.85
N LEU A 85 -0.10 4.62 18.27
CA LEU A 85 -1.32 4.52 17.46
C LEU A 85 -1.09 3.72 16.16
N LEU A 86 -0.02 4.04 15.43
CA LEU A 86 0.27 3.37 14.16
C LEU A 86 0.70 1.92 14.38
N ALA A 87 1.43 1.62 15.46
CA ALA A 87 1.78 0.26 15.84
C ALA A 87 0.52 -0.59 16.10
N ARG A 88 -0.46 -0.04 16.82
CA ARG A 88 -1.72 -0.74 17.08
C ARG A 88 -2.52 -0.99 15.80
N ARG A 89 -2.57 -0.02 14.89
CA ARG A 89 -3.20 -0.23 13.58
C ARG A 89 -2.50 -1.35 12.80
N LEU A 90 -1.17 -1.41 12.87
CA LEU A 90 -0.34 -2.41 12.21
C LEU A 90 -0.54 -3.80 12.83
N GLU A 91 -0.67 -3.89 14.16
CA GLU A 91 -1.03 -5.12 14.88
C GLU A 91 -2.42 -5.63 14.46
N TYR A 92 -3.39 -4.72 14.33
CA TYR A 92 -4.72 -5.06 13.81
C TYR A 92 -4.65 -5.57 12.35
N SER A 93 -3.84 -4.93 11.49
CA SER A 93 -3.59 -5.44 10.13
C SER A 93 -2.92 -6.82 10.13
N ALA A 94 -1.99 -7.07 11.05
CA ALA A 94 -1.28 -8.34 11.13
C ALA A 94 -2.19 -9.52 11.50
N GLY A 95 -3.30 -9.27 12.21
CA GLY A 95 -4.31 -10.29 12.53
C GLY A 95 -5.02 -10.88 11.32
N VAL A 96 -4.99 -10.19 10.18
CA VAL A 96 -5.58 -10.64 8.91
C VAL A 96 -4.69 -11.66 8.18
N GLY A 97 -3.37 -11.64 8.43
CA GLY A 97 -2.42 -12.54 7.80
C GLY A 97 -2.29 -12.33 6.28
N GLU A 98 -2.31 -13.42 5.52
CA GLU A 98 -2.13 -13.44 4.07
C GLU A 98 -3.27 -12.76 3.29
N HIS A 99 -4.46 -12.69 3.89
CA HIS A 99 -5.64 -12.10 3.28
C HIS A 99 -5.54 -10.58 3.11
N LEU A 100 -4.52 -9.93 3.69
CA LEU A 100 -4.27 -8.51 3.49
C LEU A 100 -3.99 -8.17 2.02
N VAL A 101 -3.32 -9.06 1.28
CA VAL A 101 -3.09 -8.88 -0.17
C VAL A 101 -4.42 -8.86 -0.94
N GLU A 102 -5.37 -9.68 -0.52
CA GLU A 102 -6.71 -9.72 -1.12
C GLU A 102 -7.50 -8.44 -0.82
N ALA A 103 -7.40 -7.91 0.41
CA ALA A 103 -7.99 -6.60 0.73
C ALA A 103 -7.45 -5.50 -0.21
N TYR A 104 -6.13 -5.48 -0.45
CA TYR A 104 -5.52 -4.55 -1.39
C TYR A 104 -5.98 -4.74 -2.83
N ALA A 105 -6.15 -5.99 -3.28
CA ALA A 105 -6.70 -6.29 -4.60
C ALA A 105 -8.16 -5.81 -4.72
N ASN A 106 -8.97 -6.04 -3.69
CA ASN A 106 -10.38 -5.60 -3.65
C ASN A 106 -10.49 -4.06 -3.62
N MET A 107 -9.60 -3.36 -2.92
CA MET A 107 -9.52 -1.90 -2.95
C MET A 107 -9.09 -1.34 -4.31
N ALA A 108 -8.20 -2.04 -5.00
CA ALA A 108 -7.72 -1.66 -6.33
C ALA A 108 -8.72 -1.96 -7.44
N THR A 109 -9.69 -2.84 -7.19
CA THR A 109 -10.69 -3.21 -8.18
C THR A 109 -11.69 -2.06 -8.37
N PRO A 110 -11.88 -1.56 -9.61
CA PRO A 110 -12.85 -0.50 -9.87
C PRO A 110 -14.29 -1.02 -9.65
N ASP A 111 -15.12 -0.22 -8.96
CA ASP A 111 -16.51 -0.57 -8.60
C ASP A 111 -17.38 -0.89 -9.81
N LYS A 112 -17.06 -0.23 -10.91
CA LYS A 112 -17.63 -0.48 -12.22
C LYS A 112 -16.43 -0.60 -13.13
N THR A 113 -16.06 -1.83 -13.49
CA THR A 113 -15.51 -2.05 -14.82
C THR A 113 -16.62 -1.65 -15.78
N HIS A 114 -16.74 -0.35 -16.03
CA HIS A 114 -17.40 0.10 -17.23
C HIS A 114 -16.66 -0.62 -18.33
N THR A 115 -17.31 -1.61 -18.94
CA THR A 115 -16.93 -2.18 -20.21
C THR A 115 -17.05 -1.06 -21.23
N PHE A 116 -16.21 -0.04 -21.12
CA PHE A 116 -15.89 0.80 -22.25
C PHE A 116 -15.21 -0.18 -23.19
N PRO A 117 -15.79 -0.45 -24.38
CA PRO A 117 -15.06 -1.16 -25.41
C PRO A 117 -13.90 -0.26 -25.79
N LEU A 118 -12.77 -0.40 -25.10
CA LEU A 118 -11.56 0.31 -25.44
C LEU A 118 -11.22 -0.17 -26.86
N PRO A 119 -11.18 0.71 -27.86
CA PRO A 119 -10.67 0.32 -29.15
C PRO A 119 -9.21 -0.07 -28.92
N LEU A 120 -8.92 -1.38 -28.93
CA LEU A 120 -7.60 -1.96 -28.68
C LEU A 120 -6.49 -1.28 -29.52
N ASN A 121 -6.88 -0.68 -30.64
CA ASN A 121 -6.03 0.10 -31.53
C ASN A 121 -5.44 1.35 -30.85
N ALA A 122 -6.19 2.08 -30.01
CA ALA A 122 -5.72 3.30 -29.36
C ALA A 122 -4.69 3.03 -28.25
N VAL A 123 -4.87 1.95 -27.50
CA VAL A 123 -3.91 1.53 -26.46
C VAL A 123 -2.60 1.07 -27.10
N ARG A 124 -2.65 0.37 -28.25
CA ARG A 124 -1.44 0.03 -29.01
C ARG A 124 -0.67 1.27 -29.48
N THR A 125 -1.36 2.33 -29.93
CA THR A 125 -0.68 3.55 -30.39
C THR A 125 0.03 4.27 -29.25
N ILE A 126 -0.61 4.38 -28.08
CA ILE A 126 -0.02 5.02 -26.89
C ILE A 126 1.17 4.21 -26.37
N LEU A 127 1.06 2.88 -26.28
CA LEU A 127 2.16 2.03 -25.83
C LEU A 127 3.35 2.05 -26.79
N SER A 128 3.11 2.08 -28.11
CA SER A 128 4.20 2.22 -29.10
C SER A 128 4.93 3.57 -29.01
N SER A 129 4.23 4.63 -28.58
CA SER A 129 4.84 5.96 -28.42
C SER A 129 5.70 6.10 -27.16
N LEU A 130 5.52 5.22 -26.17
CA LEU A 130 6.31 5.21 -24.93
C LEU A 130 7.61 4.41 -25.03
N GLN A 131 7.75 3.53 -26.04
CA GLN A 131 8.97 2.75 -26.23
C GLN A 131 10.13 3.54 -26.86
N THR A 132 9.88 4.70 -27.46
CA THR A 132 10.88 5.46 -28.23
C THR A 132 11.69 6.48 -27.43
N SER A 133 11.43 6.70 -26.14
CA SER A 133 12.15 7.71 -25.34
C SER A 133 12.94 7.16 -24.13
N MET A 134 13.30 5.88 -24.12
CA MET A 134 14.28 5.38 -23.15
C MET A 134 15.68 5.83 -23.61
N PRO A 135 16.40 6.69 -22.87
CA PRO A 135 17.78 7.01 -23.20
C PRO A 135 18.62 5.72 -23.20
N PRO A 136 19.61 5.60 -24.10
CA PRO A 136 20.41 4.40 -24.22
C PRO A 136 21.06 4.07 -22.86
N LEU A 137 20.85 2.83 -22.40
CA LEU A 137 21.56 2.27 -21.26
C LEU A 137 23.06 2.51 -21.46
N TYR A 138 23.69 3.10 -20.45
CA TYR A 138 25.13 3.28 -20.34
C TYR A 138 25.86 1.98 -20.74
N SER A 139 26.48 2.00 -21.91
CA SER A 139 27.35 0.93 -22.38
C SER A 139 28.75 1.20 -21.82
N PRO A 140 29.29 0.36 -20.91
CA PRO A 140 30.65 0.57 -20.42
C PRO A 140 31.63 0.44 -21.60
N GLY A 141 32.49 1.45 -21.74
CA GLY A 141 33.40 1.59 -22.88
C GLY A 141 34.33 0.37 -23.07
N PRO A 142 34.78 0.14 -24.32
CA PRO A 142 35.64 -1.00 -24.64
C PRO A 142 37.02 -0.86 -23.97
N LYS A 143 37.44 -1.92 -23.29
CA LYS A 143 38.82 -2.08 -22.78
C LYS A 143 39.79 -2.05 -23.96
N GLN A 144 40.74 -1.11 -23.93
CA GLN A 144 41.91 -1.12 -24.81
C GLN A 144 42.76 -2.37 -24.51
N THR A 145 42.81 -3.29 -25.47
CA THR A 145 43.76 -4.42 -25.47
C THR A 145 44.95 -4.09 -26.36
N SER A 146 46.14 -4.19 -25.80
CA SER A 146 47.45 -4.11 -26.47
C SER A 146 47.64 -5.22 -27.53
N PRO A 147 48.58 -5.04 -28.49
CA PRO A 147 48.63 -5.83 -29.71
C PRO A 147 49.30 -7.21 -29.59
N LYS A 148 48.79 -8.09 -30.45
CA LYS A 148 49.11 -9.50 -30.77
C LYS A 148 50.56 -9.73 -31.22
N PRO A 149 51.04 -10.99 -31.18
CA PRO A 149 51.32 -11.67 -32.46
C PRO A 149 50.59 -13.01 -32.62
N GLN A 150 50.19 -13.29 -33.87
CA GLN A 150 49.45 -14.47 -34.39
C GLN A 150 50.36 -15.73 -34.51
N PRO A 151 49.98 -16.84 -35.19
CA PRO A 151 48.67 -17.38 -35.62
C PRO A 151 48.51 -18.89 -35.27
N ILE A 152 47.35 -19.49 -35.59
CA ILE A 152 47.18 -20.76 -36.36
C ILE A 152 45.72 -21.22 -36.18
N ASN A 153 44.97 -21.25 -37.28
CA ASN A 153 43.65 -21.89 -37.41
C ASN A 153 43.82 -23.43 -37.40
N PRO A 154 42.86 -24.18 -36.85
CA PRO A 154 41.87 -24.77 -37.75
C PRO A 154 40.42 -24.75 -37.22
N SER A 155 39.52 -24.76 -38.20
CA SER A 155 38.06 -24.77 -38.18
C SER A 155 37.39 -25.68 -37.14
N PHE A 156 36.47 -25.09 -36.36
CA PHE A 156 35.47 -25.77 -35.54
C PHE A 156 34.06 -25.57 -36.13
N PRO A 157 33.12 -26.51 -35.91
CA PRO A 157 31.79 -26.46 -36.48
C PRO A 157 30.99 -25.28 -35.93
N THR A 158 30.32 -24.58 -36.85
CA THR A 158 29.42 -23.47 -36.62
C THR A 158 28.30 -23.88 -35.66
N LEU A 159 28.40 -23.44 -34.41
CA LEU A 159 27.29 -23.43 -33.46
C LEU A 159 26.36 -22.28 -33.88
N GLU A 160 25.15 -22.63 -34.30
CA GLU A 160 24.09 -21.66 -34.55
C GLU A 160 23.84 -20.85 -33.27
N ASP A 161 23.93 -19.53 -33.42
CA ASP A 161 23.64 -18.51 -32.40
C ASP A 161 22.14 -18.51 -32.06
N ASP A 162 21.70 -19.55 -31.35
CA ASP A 162 20.37 -19.63 -30.75
C ASP A 162 20.38 -18.79 -29.46
N SER A 163 20.47 -17.46 -29.64
CA SER A 163 20.46 -16.51 -28.53
C SER A 163 19.17 -16.69 -27.71
N PRO A 164 19.24 -17.09 -26.42
CA PRO A 164 18.05 -17.27 -25.58
C PRO A 164 17.23 -15.98 -25.41
N LEU A 165 17.80 -14.82 -25.77
CA LEU A 165 17.14 -13.53 -25.84
C LEU A 165 16.15 -13.41 -27.02
N SER A 166 16.35 -14.10 -28.15
CA SER A 166 15.39 -14.05 -29.27
C SER A 166 14.11 -14.84 -28.96
N ARG A 167 14.21 -15.91 -28.14
CA ARG A 167 13.07 -16.67 -27.63
C ARG A 167 12.24 -15.92 -26.58
N LEU A 168 12.75 -14.85 -25.98
CA LEU A 168 11.99 -13.99 -25.06
C LEU A 168 11.10 -12.98 -25.80
N SER A 169 11.39 -12.69 -27.08
CA SER A 169 10.58 -11.75 -27.88
C SER A 169 9.23 -12.33 -28.35
N SER A 170 9.05 -13.65 -28.24
CA SER A 170 7.78 -14.35 -28.52
C SER A 170 6.92 -14.57 -27.26
N ILE A 171 7.37 -14.09 -26.09
CA ILE A 171 6.52 -14.05 -24.90
C ILE A 171 5.46 -12.98 -25.15
N THR A 172 4.26 -13.45 -25.46
CA THR A 172 3.03 -12.65 -25.44
C THR A 172 3.06 -11.81 -24.17
N PRO A 173 2.90 -10.47 -24.26
CA PRO A 173 2.92 -9.63 -23.07
C PRO A 173 1.84 -10.18 -22.14
N LEU A 174 2.27 -10.82 -21.06
CA LEU A 174 1.37 -11.29 -20.03
C LEU A 174 0.49 -10.10 -19.67
N PRO A 175 -0.84 -10.28 -19.54
CA PRO A 175 -1.71 -9.20 -19.08
C PRO A 175 -1.33 -8.90 -17.64
N ILE A 176 -0.28 -8.10 -17.45
CA ILE A 176 0.14 -7.60 -16.16
C ILE A 176 -0.99 -6.65 -15.75
N PRO A 177 -1.75 -6.96 -14.69
CA PRO A 177 -2.77 -6.05 -14.22
C PRO A 177 -2.09 -4.72 -13.89
N LEU A 178 -2.56 -3.64 -14.51
CA LEU A 178 -2.21 -2.27 -14.15
C LEU A 178 -2.67 -2.06 -12.71
N LEU A 179 -1.80 -2.38 -11.76
CA LEU A 179 -2.05 -2.15 -10.34
C LEU A 179 -2.12 -0.64 -10.14
N ASN A 180 -3.31 -0.14 -9.86
CA ASN A 180 -3.50 1.24 -9.46
C ASN A 180 -2.93 1.42 -8.04
N PRO A 181 -1.83 2.17 -7.84
CA PRO A 181 -1.24 2.36 -6.52
C PRO A 181 -2.04 3.34 -5.65
N ILE A 182 -3.03 4.03 -6.25
CA ILE A 182 -3.83 5.05 -5.58
C ILE A 182 -4.62 4.46 -4.40
N PRO A 183 -5.38 3.35 -4.54
CA PRO A 183 -6.14 2.80 -3.41
C PRO A 183 -5.27 2.45 -2.17
N PRO A 184 -4.14 1.73 -2.31
CA PRO A 184 -3.24 1.52 -1.17
C PRO A 184 -2.74 2.81 -0.51
N LEU A 185 -2.40 3.81 -1.33
CA LEU A 185 -1.99 5.11 -0.83
C LEU A 185 -3.14 5.84 -0.12
N MET A 186 -4.35 5.81 -0.67
CA MET A 186 -5.52 6.41 -0.06
C MET A 186 -5.87 5.77 1.28
N HIS A 187 -5.70 4.44 1.39
CA HIS A 187 -5.83 3.72 2.65
C HIS A 187 -4.84 4.24 3.70
N SER A 188 -3.55 4.31 3.37
CA SER A 188 -2.54 4.80 4.32
C SER A 188 -2.72 6.28 4.65
N LEU A 189 -3.18 7.10 3.71
CA LEU A 189 -3.51 8.51 3.94
C LEU A 189 -4.71 8.71 4.86
N ARG A 190 -5.68 7.78 4.88
CA ARG A 190 -6.80 7.80 5.86
C ARG A 190 -6.29 7.47 7.25
N ILE A 191 -5.49 6.41 7.38
CA ILE A 191 -4.85 6.02 8.66
C ILE A 191 -4.00 7.16 9.21
N ALA A 192 -3.20 7.81 8.36
CA ALA A 192 -2.40 8.96 8.74
C ALA A 192 -3.26 10.14 9.24
N SER A 193 -4.40 10.40 8.58
CA SER A 193 -5.32 11.46 9.00
C SER A 193 -5.89 11.18 10.39
N GLU A 194 -6.33 9.95 10.64
CA GLU A 194 -6.89 9.54 11.93
C GLU A 194 -5.83 9.56 13.04
N ALA A 195 -4.59 9.16 12.72
CA ALA A 195 -3.47 9.26 13.65
C ALA A 195 -3.15 10.71 14.03
N ILE A 196 -3.12 11.64 13.04
CA ILE A 196 -2.90 13.07 13.28
C ILE A 196 -4.03 13.64 14.15
N TYR A 197 -5.28 13.30 13.84
CA TYR A 197 -6.45 13.74 14.60
C TYR A 197 -6.36 13.32 16.07
N HIS A 198 -6.12 12.03 16.35
CA HIS A 198 -6.03 11.54 17.74
C HIS A 198 -4.80 12.01 18.50
N THR A 199 -3.69 12.32 17.83
CA THR A 199 -2.47 12.78 18.52
C THR A 199 -2.40 14.28 18.68
N THR A 200 -2.55 15.02 17.58
CA THR A 200 -2.26 16.44 17.50
C THR A 200 -3.47 17.30 17.84
N ASP A 201 -4.66 16.96 17.34
CA ASP A 201 -5.87 17.75 17.63
C ASP A 201 -6.35 17.53 19.07
N ALA A 202 -6.32 16.29 19.56
CA ALA A 202 -6.58 16.00 20.97
C ALA A 202 -5.57 16.72 21.91
N HIS A 203 -4.31 16.81 21.51
CA HIS A 203 -3.32 17.58 22.27
C HIS A 203 -3.55 19.09 22.16
N ALA A 204 -3.86 19.60 20.97
CA ALA A 204 -4.14 21.02 20.73
C ALA A 204 -5.38 21.48 21.50
N THR A 205 -6.44 20.68 21.56
CA THR A 205 -7.63 20.98 22.39
C THR A 205 -7.29 21.01 23.88
N THR A 206 -6.39 20.13 24.33
CA THR A 206 -5.89 20.13 25.72
C THR A 206 -5.04 21.37 26.03
N LEU A 207 -4.24 21.85 25.08
CA LEU A 207 -3.45 23.08 25.20
C LEU A 207 -4.31 24.35 25.09
N ALA A 208 -5.32 24.35 24.23
CA ALA A 208 -6.26 25.46 24.07
C ALA A 208 -7.01 25.73 25.38
N LYS A 209 -7.40 24.68 26.12
CA LYS A 209 -7.95 24.81 27.48
C LYS A 209 -6.99 25.48 28.48
N LYS A 210 -5.68 25.44 28.20
CA LYS A 210 -4.63 26.11 29.00
C LYS A 210 -4.27 27.50 28.46
N GLY A 211 -4.99 28.02 27.47
CA GLY A 211 -4.73 29.33 26.86
C GLY A 211 -3.57 29.36 25.86
N VAL A 212 -2.98 28.21 25.52
CA VAL A 212 -1.91 28.13 24.51
C VAL A 212 -2.53 27.82 23.16
N VAL A 213 -2.70 28.85 22.33
CA VAL A 213 -3.18 28.68 20.95
C VAL A 213 -1.99 28.31 20.07
N LYS A 214 -1.99 27.09 19.54
CA LYS A 214 -1.02 26.69 18.51
C LYS A 214 -1.32 27.49 17.24
N ARG A 215 -0.32 28.17 16.69
CA ARG A 215 -0.41 28.85 15.40
C ARG A 215 0.40 28.04 14.38
N GLY A 216 -0.13 27.90 13.17
CA GLY A 216 0.59 27.30 12.05
C GLY A 216 1.65 28.25 11.49
N TYR A 217 2.35 27.79 10.45
CA TYR A 217 3.42 28.53 9.76
C TYR A 217 3.11 30.01 9.51
N TRP A 218 1.91 30.31 9.02
CA TRP A 218 1.49 31.65 8.63
C TRP A 218 0.83 32.45 9.76
N ASN A 219 1.09 32.10 11.03
CA ASN A 219 0.34 32.58 12.19
C ASN A 219 -1.18 32.30 12.13
N GLU A 220 -1.62 31.45 11.19
CA GLU A 220 -3.00 31.03 11.06
C GLU A 220 -3.36 30.05 12.19
N PRO A 221 -4.62 30.00 12.63
CA PRO A 221 -5.07 28.92 13.50
C PRO A 221 -4.76 27.59 12.82
N VAL A 222 -4.17 26.63 13.56
CA VAL A 222 -3.89 25.29 13.02
C VAL A 222 -5.14 24.72 12.36
N GLY A 223 -5.03 24.55 11.04
CA GLY A 223 -6.11 24.12 10.15
C GLY A 223 -5.55 23.34 8.97
N PRO A 224 -6.37 23.03 7.95
CA PRO A 224 -5.96 22.24 6.78
C PRO A 224 -5.07 23.05 5.81
N GLY A 225 -3.90 23.50 6.29
CA GLY A 225 -2.87 24.17 5.50
C GLY A 225 -1.89 23.20 4.84
N PRO A 226 -0.90 23.70 4.08
CA PRO A 226 0.12 22.88 3.42
C PRO A 226 0.86 21.93 4.37
N GLU A 227 1.10 22.36 5.61
CA GLU A 227 1.74 21.56 6.66
C GLU A 227 0.95 20.28 6.97
N TRP A 228 -0.38 20.41 7.06
CA TRP A 228 -1.26 19.28 7.32
C TRP A 228 -1.19 18.23 6.21
N TYR A 229 -1.15 18.67 4.95
CA TYR A 229 -0.99 17.76 3.81
C TYR A 229 0.39 17.10 3.79
N GLY A 230 1.45 17.85 4.12
CA GLY A 230 2.82 17.33 4.23
C GLY A 230 2.94 16.27 5.33
N GLU A 231 2.38 16.55 6.51
CA GLU A 231 2.34 15.61 7.63
C GLU A 231 1.52 14.36 7.31
N ARG A 232 0.34 14.53 6.71
CA ARG A 232 -0.51 13.44 6.25
C ARG A 232 0.19 12.56 5.21
N LEU A 233 0.81 13.14 4.20
CA LEU A 233 1.52 12.40 3.16
C LEU A 233 2.73 11.66 3.72
N GLY A 234 3.55 12.35 4.53
CA GLY A 234 4.73 11.77 5.16
C GLY A 234 4.38 10.57 6.04
N LEU A 235 3.39 10.72 6.92
CA LEU A 235 2.92 9.63 7.79
C LEU A 235 2.26 8.50 6.99
N GLY A 236 1.50 8.81 5.94
CA GLY A 236 0.90 7.81 5.05
C GLY A 236 1.96 6.95 4.37
N ILE A 237 3.07 7.54 3.92
CA ILE A 237 4.21 6.81 3.34
C ILE A 237 4.90 5.95 4.41
N VAL A 238 5.18 6.52 5.59
CA VAL A 238 5.81 5.78 6.70
C VAL A 238 5.00 4.54 7.08
N TYR A 239 3.68 4.68 7.19
CA TYR A 239 2.78 3.57 7.49
C TYR A 239 2.76 2.54 6.35
N LEU A 240 2.60 2.99 5.10
CA LEU A 240 2.56 2.09 3.94
C LEU A 240 3.85 1.26 3.80
N VAL A 241 5.01 1.87 4.04
CA VAL A 241 6.30 1.16 4.03
C VAL A 241 6.35 0.11 5.15
N ALA A 242 5.90 0.46 6.36
CA ALA A 242 5.84 -0.50 7.46
C ALA A 242 4.89 -1.67 7.16
N GLU A 243 3.70 -1.39 6.64
CA GLU A 243 2.69 -2.41 6.31
C GLU A 243 3.13 -3.30 5.13
N SER A 244 3.97 -2.80 4.22
CA SER A 244 4.53 -3.62 3.13
C SER A 244 5.32 -4.83 3.64
N HIS A 245 5.87 -4.78 4.86
CA HIS A 245 6.53 -5.93 5.49
C HIS A 245 5.54 -7.03 5.87
N LEU A 246 4.27 -6.70 6.15
CA LEU A 246 3.22 -7.69 6.43
C LEU A 246 2.79 -8.46 5.17
N LEU A 247 2.99 -7.87 3.99
CA LEU A 247 2.65 -8.45 2.69
C LEU A 247 3.70 -9.45 2.17
N GLN A 248 4.73 -9.76 2.97
CA GLN A 248 5.72 -10.77 2.61
C GLN A 248 5.09 -12.17 2.63
N PRO A 249 5.48 -13.07 1.70
CA PRO A 249 4.95 -14.41 1.67
C PRO A 249 5.20 -15.12 3.00
N LEU A 250 4.18 -15.82 3.49
CA LEU A 250 4.28 -16.60 4.71
C LEU A 250 5.06 -17.90 4.43
N PRO A 251 5.91 -18.35 5.37
CA PRO A 251 6.57 -19.64 5.23
C PRO A 251 5.53 -20.77 5.29
N SER A 252 5.57 -21.69 4.31
CA SER A 252 4.60 -22.78 4.09
C SER A 252 4.41 -23.77 5.25
N LEU A 253 5.20 -23.67 6.31
CA LEU A 253 5.21 -24.57 7.47
C LEU A 253 4.34 -24.08 8.64
N THR A 254 3.57 -23.01 8.44
CA THR A 254 2.78 -22.37 9.49
C THR A 254 1.36 -22.93 9.51
N THR A 255 1.17 -24.02 10.26
CA THR A 255 -0.10 -24.73 10.40
C THR A 255 -1.14 -23.89 11.17
N SER A 256 -2.34 -23.80 10.59
CA SER A 256 -3.47 -22.89 10.86
C SER A 256 -4.09 -22.90 12.27
N GLY A 257 -3.32 -22.49 13.29
CA GLY A 257 -3.81 -22.34 14.66
C GLY A 257 -3.45 -20.98 15.25
N ASN A 258 -4.27 -19.96 15.01
CA ASN A 258 -4.20 -18.66 15.69
C ASN A 258 -2.85 -17.92 15.51
N GLN A 259 -2.29 -17.99 14.31
CA GLN A 259 -0.92 -17.56 14.09
C GLN A 259 -0.83 -16.08 13.77
N VAL A 260 -0.27 -15.31 14.69
CA VAL A 260 0.15 -13.92 14.47
C VAL A 260 1.15 -13.89 13.31
N ASN A 261 1.01 -12.93 12.39
CA ASN A 261 1.90 -12.81 11.23
C ASN A 261 3.38 -12.72 11.69
N PRO A 262 4.26 -13.65 11.25
CA PRO A 262 5.67 -13.70 11.67
C PRO A 262 6.46 -12.44 11.30
N HIS A 263 5.96 -11.65 10.34
CA HIS A 263 6.60 -10.43 9.85
C HIS A 263 6.24 -9.18 10.67
N LEU A 264 5.33 -9.29 11.64
CA LEU A 264 4.91 -8.16 12.49
C LEU A 264 6.08 -7.46 13.21
N PRO A 265 7.06 -8.17 13.82
CA PRO A 265 8.20 -7.52 14.45
C PRO A 265 9.04 -6.68 13.48
N ALA A 266 9.23 -7.16 12.25
CA ALA A 266 9.95 -6.44 11.20
C ALA A 266 9.18 -5.19 10.76
N ALA A 267 7.86 -5.30 10.62
CA ALA A 267 6.97 -4.19 10.29
C ALA A 267 7.01 -3.09 11.37
N LEU A 268 6.96 -3.46 12.66
CA LEU A 268 7.07 -2.52 13.79
C LEU A 268 8.46 -1.86 13.87
N ALA A 269 9.54 -2.61 13.63
CA ALA A 269 10.89 -2.05 13.58
C ALA A 269 11.06 -1.05 12.42
N SER A 270 10.48 -1.35 11.26
CA SER A 270 10.43 -0.46 10.09
C SER A 270 9.65 0.81 10.40
N LEU A 271 8.46 0.70 11.02
CA LEU A 271 7.64 1.82 11.46
C LEU A 271 8.43 2.77 12.37
N ARG A 272 9.07 2.25 13.43
CA ARG A 272 9.89 3.04 14.37
C ARG A 272 11.01 3.79 13.66
N THR A 273 11.76 3.08 12.84
CA THR A 273 12.91 3.65 12.11
C THR A 273 12.45 4.76 11.17
N ASN A 274 11.37 4.53 10.44
CA ASN A 274 10.83 5.49 9.47
C ASN A 274 10.17 6.69 10.16
N LEU A 275 9.51 6.51 11.32
CA LEU A 275 8.98 7.61 12.12
C LEU A 275 10.10 8.52 12.66
N VAL A 276 11.20 7.95 13.16
CA VAL A 276 12.36 8.76 13.62
C VAL A 276 12.94 9.56 12.46
N ARG A 277 13.06 8.97 11.26
CA ARG A 277 13.53 9.69 10.06
C ARG A 277 12.57 10.79 9.66
N TYR A 278 11.27 10.50 9.65
CA TYR A 278 10.22 11.46 9.35
C TYR A 278 10.22 12.62 10.34
N GLN A 279 10.34 12.37 11.64
CA GLN A 279 10.41 13.43 12.66
C GLN A 279 11.66 14.29 12.52
N LYS A 280 12.81 13.69 12.16
CA LYS A 280 14.03 14.45 11.87
C LYS A 280 13.84 15.35 10.64
N LEU A 281 13.20 14.84 9.58
CA LEU A 281 12.88 15.60 8.37
C LEU A 281 11.89 16.73 8.68
N ALA A 282 10.82 16.45 9.42
CA ALA A 282 9.83 17.46 9.81
C ALA A 282 10.47 18.58 10.64
N LYS A 283 11.33 18.24 11.61
CA LYS A 283 12.10 19.22 12.38
C LYS A 283 13.10 20.00 11.51
N ALA A 284 13.73 19.33 10.54
CA ALA A 284 14.62 20.01 9.62
C ALA A 284 13.83 21.04 8.80
N MET A 285 12.66 20.68 8.25
CA MET A 285 11.77 21.58 7.51
C MET A 285 11.29 22.75 8.35
N GLU A 286 10.92 22.52 9.62
CA GLU A 286 10.56 23.59 10.57
C GLU A 286 11.72 24.58 10.79
N ASN A 287 12.97 24.11 10.75
CA ASN A 287 14.16 24.95 10.93
C ASN A 287 14.72 25.53 9.62
N THR A 288 14.32 25.01 8.45
CA THR A 288 14.85 25.40 7.12
C THR A 288 13.86 26.23 6.33
N GLU A 289 13.22 27.21 6.99
CA GLU A 289 12.35 28.21 6.36
C GLU A 289 12.95 28.89 5.11
N GLU A 290 14.28 28.79 4.89
CA GLU A 290 14.98 29.31 3.71
C GLU A 290 15.26 28.30 2.57
N ASN A 291 15.12 26.97 2.76
CA ASN A 291 15.61 25.96 1.80
C ASN A 291 14.56 24.90 1.41
N VAL A 292 13.49 25.32 0.75
CA VAL A 292 12.47 24.45 0.11
C VAL A 292 13.08 23.41 -0.86
N GLY A 293 14.32 23.62 -1.34
CA GLY A 293 15.02 22.72 -2.27
C GLY A 293 15.28 21.31 -1.74
N ASP A 294 15.53 21.12 -0.44
CA ASP A 294 15.89 19.79 0.11
C ASP A 294 14.70 18.82 0.21
N VAL A 295 13.48 19.34 0.31
CA VAL A 295 12.24 18.54 0.36
C VAL A 295 12.02 17.80 -0.95
N MET A 296 12.30 18.47 -2.07
CA MET A 296 12.24 17.84 -3.40
C MET A 296 13.25 16.70 -3.53
N GLY A 297 14.41 16.78 -2.87
CA GLY A 297 15.40 15.71 -2.85
C GLY A 297 14.91 14.44 -2.16
N PHE A 298 14.16 14.57 -1.06
CA PHE A 298 13.56 13.40 -0.40
C PHE A 298 12.41 12.79 -1.20
N VAL A 299 11.53 13.62 -1.78
CA VAL A 299 10.46 13.13 -2.66
C VAL A 299 11.05 12.40 -3.87
N ASP A 300 12.12 12.94 -4.46
CA ASP A 300 12.84 12.28 -5.55
C ASP A 300 13.51 10.97 -5.07
N TYR A 301 14.10 10.94 -3.87
CA TYR A 301 14.66 9.70 -3.30
C TYR A 301 13.60 8.62 -3.09
N VAL A 302 12.44 8.96 -2.51
CA VAL A 302 11.32 8.02 -2.33
C VAL A 302 10.77 7.57 -3.68
N ALA A 303 10.59 8.49 -4.63
CA ALA A 303 10.14 8.17 -5.97
C ALA A 303 11.11 7.22 -6.69
N ARG A 304 12.43 7.45 -6.59
CA ARG A 304 13.46 6.57 -7.15
C ARG A 304 13.50 5.21 -6.45
N SER A 305 13.31 5.17 -5.13
CA SER A 305 13.22 3.92 -4.38
C SER A 305 12.02 3.09 -4.83
N TRP A 306 10.86 3.72 -5.01
CA TRP A 306 9.67 3.07 -5.56
C TRP A 306 9.87 2.63 -6.99
N GLN A 307 10.46 3.47 -7.83
CA GLN A 307 10.80 3.11 -9.21
C GLN A 307 11.76 1.91 -9.25
N GLY A 308 12.72 1.83 -8.34
CA GLY A 308 13.61 0.68 -8.18
C GLY A 308 12.87 -0.60 -7.80
N LEU A 309 11.96 -0.54 -6.82
CA LEU A 309 11.12 -1.67 -6.38
C LEU A 309 10.16 -2.16 -7.46
N ILE A 310 9.54 -1.22 -8.17
CA ILE A 310 8.70 -1.46 -9.34
C ILE A 310 9.57 -2.19 -10.38
N LYS A 311 10.71 -1.61 -10.76
CA LYS A 311 11.61 -2.20 -11.77
C LYS A 311 12.11 -3.59 -11.36
N SER A 312 12.53 -3.83 -10.12
CA SER A 312 13.04 -5.13 -9.69
C SER A 312 12.00 -6.25 -9.64
N ARG A 313 10.70 -5.92 -9.74
CA ARG A 313 9.63 -6.93 -9.89
C ARG A 313 9.30 -7.25 -11.34
N TYR A 314 9.77 -6.44 -12.30
CA TYR A 314 9.51 -6.60 -13.74
C TYR A 314 10.69 -7.20 -14.51
N TRP A 315 11.80 -7.54 -13.85
CA TRP A 315 13.02 -8.12 -14.42
C TRP A 315 13.56 -9.22 -13.52
#